data_AF-A0A9E2X2Y7-F1
#
_entry.id   AF-A0A9E2X2Y7-F1
#
_cell.length_a   1.000
_cell.length_b   1.000
_cell.length_c   1.000
_cell.angle_alpha   90.00
_cell.angle_beta   90.00
_cell.angle_gamma   90.00
#
_symmetry.space_group_name_H-M   'P 1'
#
loop_
_entity.id
_entity.type
_entity.pdbx_description
1 polymer ?
#
loop_
_entity_poly.entity_id
_entity_poly.type
_entity_poly.pdbx_seq_one_letter_code
_entity_poly.pdbx_strand_id
1 'polypeptide(L)'
;MTTAVVTVFAVILLALTLQDAFEVMLLPRRVVRQVRFVGLFYRATWAAWSALAGCLPRNGRGEQFLSVYGALSMVLLFGLWIIGLILGFGLLFWVAHTADGGAPRPSLGSQIYLSGVTFFTLGYGDMVPQTRLARVLSVLEAGTGLGFIAVVIGYLPVLYQLFSRREAA
;
A
#
# COMPACT_ATOMS: atom_id res chain seq x y z
N MET A 1 18.52 -10.21 18.13
CA MET A 1 18.36 -10.95 16.86
C MET A 1 16.98 -10.75 16.23
N THR A 2 15.90 -10.84 17.00
CA THR A 2 14.53 -10.63 16.49
C THR A 2 14.28 -9.23 15.91
N THR A 3 14.80 -8.17 16.53
CA THR A 3 14.66 -6.78 16.04
C THR A 3 15.33 -6.56 14.69
N ALA A 4 16.54 -7.06 14.50
CA ALA A 4 17.26 -6.93 13.23
C ALA A 4 16.53 -7.63 12.07
N VAL A 5 15.96 -8.82 12.31
CA VAL A 5 15.15 -9.54 11.31
C VAL A 5 13.91 -8.73 10.94
N VAL A 6 13.21 -8.17 11.93
CA VAL A 6 12.02 -7.33 11.69
C VAL A 6 12.38 -6.06 10.92
N THR A 7 13.51 -5.42 11.23
CA THR A 7 13.98 -4.24 10.48
C THR A 7 14.26 -4.59 9.02
N VAL A 8 15.02 -5.67 8.77
CA VAL A 8 15.33 -6.10 7.40
C VAL A 8 14.04 -6.43 6.64
N PHE A 9 13.12 -7.16 7.27
CA PHE A 9 11.83 -7.48 6.68
C PHE A 9 11.01 -6.23 6.36
N ALA A 10 10.92 -5.26 7.29
CA ALA A 10 10.19 -4.02 7.10
C ALA A 10 10.79 -3.15 5.98
N VAL A 11 12.12 -3.04 5.91
CA VAL A 11 12.81 -2.32 4.84
C VAL A 11 12.57 -2.98 3.48
N ILE A 12 12.65 -4.31 3.40
CA ILE A 12 12.34 -5.06 2.17
C ILE A 12 10.88 -4.83 1.77
N LEU A 13 9.94 -4.89 2.71
CA LEU A 13 8.52 -4.64 2.45
C LEU A 13 8.28 -3.23 1.90
N LEU A 14 8.89 -2.20 2.50
CA LEU A 14 8.80 -0.81 2.03
C LEU A 14 9.41 -0.65 0.63
N ALA A 15 10.62 -1.19 0.41
CA ALA A 15 11.30 -1.09 -0.87
C ALA A 15 10.50 -1.78 -1.99
N LEU A 16 9.95 -2.97 -1.72
CA LEU A 16 9.12 -3.68 -2.69
C LEU A 16 7.81 -2.94 -2.96
N THR A 17 7.15 -2.42 -1.92
CA THR A 17 5.87 -1.68 -2.09
C THR A 17 6.08 -0.39 -2.87
N LEU A 18 7.14 0.37 -2.56
CA LEU A 18 7.49 1.56 -3.31
C LEU A 18 7.90 1.23 -4.74
N GLN A 19 8.75 0.23 -4.96
CA GLN A 19 9.16 -0.16 -6.31
C GLN A 19 7.94 -0.55 -7.16
N ASP A 20 7.01 -1.32 -6.61
CA ASP A 20 5.77 -1.74 -7.28
C ASP A 20 4.91 -0.53 -7.66
N ALA A 21 4.68 0.39 -6.71
CA ALA A 21 3.95 1.63 -6.94
C ALA A 21 4.62 2.51 -8.00
N PHE A 22 5.94 2.70 -7.91
CA PHE A 22 6.72 3.49 -8.88
C PHE A 22 6.71 2.85 -10.27
N GLU A 23 6.81 1.52 -10.38
CA GLU A 23 6.79 0.83 -11.67
C GLU A 23 5.42 0.96 -12.35
N VAL A 24 4.34 0.76 -11.60
CA VAL A 24 2.98 0.86 -12.15
C VAL A 24 2.58 2.30 -12.47
N MET A 25 2.98 3.28 -11.66
CA MET A 25 2.64 4.68 -11.90
C MET A 25 3.62 5.36 -12.85
N LEU A 26 4.92 5.34 -12.61
CA LEU A 26 5.88 6.23 -13.27
C LEU A 26 6.56 5.63 -14.51
N LEU A 27 6.53 4.30 -14.69
CA LEU A 27 7.15 3.64 -15.83
C LEU A 27 6.09 3.13 -16.82
N PRO A 28 5.79 3.88 -17.91
CA PRO A 28 4.86 3.43 -18.96
C PRO A 28 5.55 2.42 -19.91
N ARG A 29 6.36 1.49 -19.40
CA ARG A 29 7.07 0.50 -20.22
C ARG A 29 6.26 -0.78 -20.32
N ARG A 30 5.97 -1.17 -21.56
CA ARG A 30 5.37 -2.45 -21.97
C ARG A 30 5.87 -3.60 -21.10
N VAL A 31 4.91 -4.22 -20.44
CA VAL A 31 4.97 -5.44 -19.63
C VAL A 31 5.74 -6.55 -20.36
N VAL A 32 7.05 -6.62 -20.15
CA VAL A 32 7.84 -7.82 -20.45
C VAL A 32 8.84 -8.04 -19.32
N ARG A 33 8.41 -8.86 -18.35
CA ARG A 33 9.18 -9.59 -17.31
C ARG A 33 9.47 -8.93 -15.94
N GLN A 34 8.87 -9.60 -14.94
CA GLN A 34 9.51 -10.18 -13.74
C GLN A 34 9.64 -9.35 -12.46
N VAL A 35 8.49 -9.01 -11.86
CA VAL A 35 8.37 -9.05 -10.39
C VAL A 35 7.17 -9.90 -9.98
N ARG A 36 7.43 -10.93 -9.16
CA ARG A 36 6.44 -11.93 -8.71
C ARG A 36 5.33 -11.32 -7.82
N PHE A 37 5.51 -10.09 -7.33
CA PHE A 37 4.61 -9.42 -6.37
C PHE A 37 3.30 -8.96 -7.00
N VAL A 38 3.34 -8.23 -8.12
CA VAL A 38 2.14 -7.90 -8.93
C VAL A 38 1.39 -9.18 -9.31
N GLY A 39 2.12 -10.22 -9.75
CA GLY A 39 1.52 -11.50 -10.14
C GLY A 39 0.84 -12.24 -8.99
N LEU A 40 1.40 -12.20 -7.78
CA LEU A 40 0.79 -12.80 -6.58
C LEU A 40 -0.43 -11.98 -6.12
N PHE A 41 -0.35 -10.66 -6.16
CA PHE A 41 -1.48 -9.78 -5.87
C PHE A 41 -2.62 -10.01 -6.86
N TYR A 42 -2.36 -9.98 -8.17
CA TYR A 42 -3.39 -10.25 -9.18
C TYR A 42 -3.94 -11.67 -9.06
N ARG A 43 -3.13 -12.69 -8.72
CA ARG A 43 -3.64 -14.06 -8.49
C ARG A 43 -4.46 -14.18 -7.21
N ALA A 44 -4.06 -13.54 -6.12
CA ALA A 44 -4.78 -13.56 -4.85
C ALA A 44 -6.09 -12.78 -4.96
N THR A 45 -6.05 -11.60 -5.59
CA THR A 45 -7.22 -10.75 -5.86
C THR A 45 -8.15 -11.42 -6.87
N TRP A 46 -7.63 -12.07 -7.92
CA TRP A 46 -8.43 -12.90 -8.82
C TRP A 46 -9.03 -14.12 -8.12
N ALA A 47 -8.29 -14.80 -7.24
CA ALA A 47 -8.81 -15.93 -6.47
C ALA A 47 -9.94 -15.49 -5.52
N ALA A 48 -9.73 -14.41 -4.76
CA ALA A 48 -10.75 -13.84 -3.88
C ALA A 48 -11.97 -13.35 -4.66
N TRP A 49 -11.76 -12.71 -5.81
CA TRP A 49 -12.84 -12.20 -6.65
C TRP A 49 -13.59 -13.31 -7.40
N SER A 50 -12.88 -14.34 -7.88
CA SER A 50 -13.47 -15.52 -8.51
C SER A 50 -14.23 -16.40 -7.51
N ALA A 51 -13.78 -16.44 -6.25
CA ALA A 51 -14.51 -17.06 -5.15
C ALA A 51 -15.80 -16.27 -4.82
N LEU A 52 -15.73 -14.94 -4.74
CA LEU A 52 -16.92 -14.08 -4.57
C LEU A 52 -17.88 -14.19 -5.76
N ALA A 53 -17.37 -14.16 -6.99
CA ALA A 53 -18.16 -14.30 -8.21
C ALA A 53 -18.73 -15.72 -8.38
N GLY A 54 -18.06 -16.74 -7.84
CA GLY A 54 -18.56 -18.11 -7.75
C GLY A 54 -19.76 -18.26 -6.80
N CYS A 55 -19.96 -17.32 -5.87
CA CYS A 55 -21.16 -17.21 -5.05
C CYS A 55 -22.31 -16.44 -5.73
N LEU A 56 -22.08 -15.81 -6.89
CA LEU A 56 -23.13 -15.13 -7.65
C LEU A 56 -23.69 -16.01 -8.77
N PRO A 57 -25.03 -16.04 -8.97
CA PRO A 57 -25.67 -16.87 -9.99
C PRO A 57 -25.23 -16.50 -11.42
N ARG A 58 -24.95 -17.54 -12.22
CA ARG A 58 -24.39 -17.56 -13.57
C ARG A 58 -25.39 -17.09 -14.65
N ASN A 59 -25.93 -15.88 -14.50
CA ASN A 59 -26.85 -15.29 -15.48
C ASN A 59 -26.22 -14.07 -16.16
N GLY A 60 -25.57 -14.26 -17.33
CA GLY A 60 -25.34 -13.25 -18.37
C GLY A 60 -24.63 -11.93 -18.02
N ARG A 61 -24.29 -11.67 -16.76
CA ARG A 61 -23.72 -10.41 -16.22
C ARG A 61 -22.20 -10.38 -16.22
N GLY A 62 -21.54 -11.40 -16.79
CA GLY A 62 -20.09 -11.55 -16.76
C GLY A 62 -19.34 -10.36 -17.35
N GLU A 63 -19.84 -9.77 -18.44
CA GLU A 63 -19.16 -8.66 -19.14
C GLU A 63 -19.20 -7.35 -18.34
N GLN A 64 -20.32 -7.00 -17.72
CA GLN A 64 -20.41 -5.86 -16.78
C GLN A 64 -19.59 -6.10 -15.52
N PHE A 65 -19.56 -7.32 -15.00
CA PHE A 65 -18.74 -7.68 -13.84
C PHE A 65 -17.23 -7.57 -14.11
N LEU A 66 -16.79 -7.87 -15.35
CA LEU A 66 -15.39 -7.73 -15.76
C LEU A 66 -14.96 -6.25 -15.88
N SER A 67 -15.84 -5.37 -16.37
CA SER A 67 -15.59 -3.93 -16.42
C SER A 67 -15.44 -3.33 -15.00
N VAL A 68 -16.35 -3.67 -14.09
CA VAL A 68 -16.30 -3.24 -12.69
C VAL A 68 -15.05 -3.79 -11.99
N TYR A 69 -14.66 -5.03 -12.28
CA TYR A 69 -13.42 -5.61 -11.75
C TYR A 69 -12.18 -4.85 -12.21
N GLY A 70 -12.13 -4.41 -13.47
CA GLY A 70 -11.03 -3.60 -13.99
C GLY A 70 -10.82 -2.32 -13.18
N ALA A 71 -11.87 -1.53 -12.99
CA ALA A 71 -11.81 -0.30 -12.20
C ALA A 71 -11.56 -0.55 -10.70
N LEU A 72 -12.23 -1.54 -10.11
CA LEU A 72 -12.08 -1.87 -8.70
C LEU A 72 -10.70 -2.43 -8.37
N SER A 73 -10.10 -3.21 -9.28
CA SER A 73 -8.76 -3.79 -9.08
C SER A 73 -7.68 -2.72 -8.93
N MET A 74 -7.82 -1.58 -9.62
CA MET A 74 -6.91 -0.43 -9.47
C MET A 74 -7.04 0.21 -8.08
N VAL A 75 -8.27 0.41 -7.60
CA VAL A 75 -8.52 0.96 -6.26
C VAL A 75 -7.99 0.01 -5.18
N LEU A 76 -8.22 -1.30 -5.34
CA LEU A 76 -7.70 -2.31 -4.43
C LEU A 76 -6.16 -2.36 -4.43
N LEU A 77 -5.52 -2.17 -5.58
CA LEU A 77 -4.06 -2.10 -5.68
C LEU A 77 -3.50 -0.89 -4.92
N PHE A 78 -4.13 0.29 -5.05
CA PHE A 78 -3.76 1.45 -4.25
C PHE A 78 -3.94 1.20 -2.74
N GLY A 79 -5.06 0.58 -2.35
CA GLY A 79 -5.30 0.19 -0.96
C GLY A 79 -4.23 -0.77 -0.43
N LEU A 80 -3.82 -1.76 -1.24
CA LEU A 80 -2.73 -2.68 -0.88
C LEU A 80 -1.43 -1.94 -0.64
N TRP A 81 -1.04 -1.01 -1.52
CA TRP A 81 0.19 -0.25 -1.34
C TRP A 81 0.16 0.60 -0.07
N ILE A 82 -0.96 1.27 0.21
CA ILE A 82 -1.14 2.04 1.45
C ILE A 82 -0.98 1.12 2.66
N ILE A 83 -1.64 -0.04 2.68
CA ILE A 83 -1.51 -1.01 3.77
C ILE A 83 -0.06 -1.50 3.90
N GLY A 84 0.62 -1.80 2.80
CA GLY A 84 2.01 -2.23 2.78
C GLY A 84 2.97 -1.18 3.36
N LEU A 85 2.77 0.09 3.00
CA LEU A 85 3.55 1.22 3.52
C LEU A 85 3.30 1.40 5.03
N ILE A 86 2.04 1.43 5.47
CA ILE A 86 1.68 1.58 6.89
C ILE A 86 2.22 0.41 7.72
N LEU A 87 2.14 -0.83 7.22
CA LEU A 87 2.71 -1.98 7.91
C LEU A 87 4.24 -1.91 7.98
N GLY A 88 4.90 -1.50 6.88
CA GLY A 88 6.35 -1.35 6.83
C GLY A 88 6.87 -0.30 7.81
N PHE A 89 6.30 0.90 7.80
CA PHE A 89 6.67 1.97 8.74
C PHE A 89 6.26 1.64 10.18
N GLY A 90 5.08 1.07 10.40
CA GLY A 90 4.64 0.61 11.73
C GLY A 90 5.59 -0.41 12.36
N LEU A 91 6.13 -1.34 11.57
CA LEU A 91 7.17 -2.27 12.03
C LEU A 91 8.49 -1.56 12.36
N LEU A 92 8.89 -0.56 11.57
CA LEU A 92 10.09 0.25 11.86
C LEU A 92 9.93 1.07 13.14
N PHE A 93 8.76 1.66 13.40
CA PHE A 93 8.48 2.34 14.66
C PHE A 93 8.50 1.38 15.84
N TRP A 94 7.92 0.18 15.67
CA TRP A 94 7.95 -0.84 16.71
C TRP A 94 9.38 -1.23 17.08
N VAL A 95 10.28 -1.39 16.10
CA VAL A 95 11.70 -1.65 16.38
C VAL A 95 12.39 -0.42 16.99
N ALA A 96 12.13 0.79 16.46
CA ALA A 96 12.74 2.02 16.96
C ALA A 96 12.40 2.30 18.43
N HIS A 97 11.19 1.91 18.88
CA HIS A 97 10.79 2.01 20.27
C HIS A 97 11.49 0.97 21.16
N THR A 98 11.73 -0.24 20.64
CA THR A 98 12.43 -1.29 21.40
C THR A 98 13.91 -1.01 21.64
N ALA A 99 14.50 -0.05 20.92
CA ALA A 99 15.90 0.32 21.05
C ALA A 99 16.19 1.17 22.30
N ASP A 100 15.20 1.91 22.83
CA ASP A 100 15.41 2.87 23.94
C ASP A 100 15.20 2.26 25.34
N GLY A 101 14.92 0.96 25.46
CA GLY A 101 15.07 0.16 26.68
C GLY A 101 14.28 0.56 27.95
N GLY A 102 13.56 1.68 27.96
CA GLY A 102 13.02 2.29 29.18
C GLY A 102 11.49 2.30 29.33
N ALA A 103 10.71 2.00 28.29
CA ALA A 103 9.25 2.08 28.32
C ALA A 103 8.59 0.69 28.07
N PRO A 104 7.38 0.44 28.63
CA PRO A 104 6.62 -0.77 28.34
C PRO A 104 6.45 -0.94 26.84
N ARG A 105 6.76 -2.13 26.32
CA ARG A 105 6.74 -2.43 24.89
C ARG A 105 5.35 -2.12 24.32
N PRO A 106 5.19 -1.10 23.47
CA PRO A 106 3.88 -0.73 22.95
C PRO A 106 3.39 -1.86 22.04
N SER A 107 2.07 -2.06 22.03
CA SER A 107 1.46 -3.11 21.21
C SER A 107 1.77 -2.85 19.73
N LEU A 108 1.98 -3.90 18.95
CA LEU A 108 2.21 -3.77 17.51
C LEU A 108 1.08 -2.99 16.81
N GLY A 109 -0.17 -3.18 17.26
CA GLY A 109 -1.32 -2.41 16.79
C GLY A 109 -1.22 -0.91 17.05
N SER A 110 -0.67 -0.48 18.20
CA SER A 110 -0.45 0.95 18.48
C SER A 110 0.57 1.59 17.55
N GLN A 111 1.61 0.85 17.16
CA GLN A 111 2.65 1.34 16.24
C GLN A 111 2.15 1.40 14.79
N ILE A 112 1.31 0.45 14.39
CA ILE A 112 0.59 0.50 13.10
C ILE A 112 -0.38 1.68 13.09
N TYR A 113 -1.10 1.92 14.19
CA TYR A 113 -1.99 3.07 14.31
C TYR A 113 -1.22 4.40 14.21
N LEU A 114 -0.10 4.53 14.92
CA LEU A 114 0.80 5.70 14.81
C LEU A 114 1.26 5.93 13.37
N SER A 115 1.66 4.85 12.68
CA SER A 115 2.04 4.88 11.27
C SER A 115 0.88 5.34 10.38
N GLY A 116 -0.34 4.81 10.57
CA GLY A 116 -1.51 5.27 9.83
C GLY A 116 -1.80 6.77 10.02
N VAL A 117 -1.78 7.25 11.27
CA VAL A 117 -2.00 8.67 11.61
C VAL A 117 -0.91 9.56 11.01
N THR A 118 0.33 9.06 10.94
CA THR A 118 1.49 9.78 10.37
C THR A 118 1.43 9.80 8.83
N PHE A 119 1.14 8.65 8.20
CA PHE A 119 1.04 8.47 6.76
C PHE A 119 -0.05 9.36 6.15
N PHE A 120 -1.23 9.40 6.78
CA PHE A 120 -2.33 10.28 6.38
C PHE A 120 -2.20 11.71 6.89
N THR A 121 -1.12 12.02 7.61
CA THR A 121 -0.85 13.36 8.17
C THR A 121 -1.95 13.88 9.12
N LEU A 122 -2.70 12.97 9.76
CA LEU A 122 -3.77 13.29 10.71
C LEU A 122 -3.23 13.89 12.00
N GLY A 123 -2.12 13.33 12.51
CA GLY A 123 -1.38 13.88 13.64
C GLY A 123 -2.20 14.16 14.90
N TYR A 124 -3.11 13.27 15.32
CA TYR A 124 -4.00 13.48 16.47
C TYR A 124 -3.28 13.84 17.79
N GLY A 125 -1.99 13.51 17.92
CA GLY A 125 -1.16 13.88 19.07
C GLY A 125 -1.34 12.98 20.29
N ASP A 126 -2.16 11.92 20.17
CA ASP A 126 -2.35 10.86 21.16
C ASP A 126 -1.12 9.94 21.27
N MET A 127 -0.39 9.74 20.17
CA MET A 127 0.89 9.05 20.13
C MET A 127 1.93 9.87 19.38
N VAL A 128 3.12 10.02 19.96
CA VAL A 128 4.19 10.85 19.41
C VAL A 128 5.53 10.10 19.39
N PRO A 129 6.32 10.20 18.31
CA PRO A 129 7.67 9.65 18.24
C PRO A 129 8.62 10.23 19.31
N GLN A 130 8.98 9.40 20.30
CA GLN A 130 9.87 9.79 21.41
C GLN A 130 11.35 9.77 20.99
N THR A 131 11.75 8.79 20.18
CA THR A 131 13.16 8.52 19.85
C THR A 131 13.63 9.33 18.64
N ARG A 132 14.94 9.63 18.56
CA ARG A 132 15.51 10.36 17.40
C ARG A 132 15.26 9.64 16.08
N LEU A 133 15.41 8.31 16.08
CA LEU A 133 15.14 7.48 14.90
C LEU A 133 13.66 7.51 14.52
N ALA A 134 12.75 7.40 15.50
CA ALA A 134 11.31 7.47 15.24
C ALA A 134 10.89 8.84 14.68
N ARG A 135 11.51 9.95 15.11
CA ARG A 135 11.24 11.28 14.53
C ARG A 135 11.69 11.41 13.07
N VAL A 136 12.85 10.84 12.71
CA VAL A 136 13.29 10.81 11.31
C VAL A 136 12.35 9.95 10.48
N LEU A 137 11.98 8.77 10.99
CA LEU A 137 11.03 7.89 10.33
C LEU A 137 9.67 8.55 10.10
N SER A 138 9.14 9.33 11.05
CA SER A 138 7.86 10.02 10.86
C SER A 138 7.90 11.08 9.77
N VAL A 139 9.02 11.79 9.62
CA VAL A 139 9.17 12.77 8.53
C VAL A 139 9.24 12.07 7.18
N LEU A 140 10.00 10.96 7.10
CA LEU A 140 10.09 10.16 5.88
C LEU A 140 8.75 9.55 5.51
N GLU A 141 8.00 9.01 6.48
CA GLU A 141 6.69 8.44 6.26
C GLU A 141 5.68 9.48 5.79
N ALA A 142 5.60 10.63 6.46
CA ALA A 142 4.70 11.71 6.07
C ALA A 142 5.02 12.21 4.65
N GLY A 143 6.31 12.41 4.34
CA GLY A 143 6.74 12.80 3.00
C GLY A 143 6.39 11.75 1.93
N THR A 144 6.57 10.47 2.26
CA THR A 144 6.25 9.34 1.36
C THR A 144 4.75 9.23 1.15
N GLY A 145 3.93 9.32 2.20
CA GLY A 145 2.48 9.24 2.13
C GLY A 145 1.88 10.39 1.33
N LEU A 146 2.32 11.62 1.59
CA LEU A 146 1.90 12.79 0.82
C LEU A 146 2.29 12.68 -0.66
N GLY A 147 3.54 12.31 -0.95
CA GLY A 147 4.03 12.11 -2.31
C GLY A 147 3.25 11.02 -3.05
N PHE A 148 3.00 9.88 -2.40
CA PHE A 148 2.24 8.78 -2.95
C PHE A 148 0.79 9.20 -3.28
N ILE A 149 0.09 9.85 -2.35
CA ILE A 149 -1.29 10.32 -2.57
C ILE A 149 -1.32 11.35 -3.72
N ALA A 150 -0.34 12.27 -3.78
CA ALA A 150 -0.25 13.25 -4.85
C ALA A 150 -0.10 12.58 -6.23
N VAL A 151 0.73 11.53 -6.34
CA VAL A 151 0.88 10.76 -7.57
C VAL A 151 -0.40 10.01 -7.93
N VAL A 152 -1.07 9.37 -6.97
CA VAL A 152 -2.37 8.68 -7.19
C VAL A 152 -3.40 9.64 -7.78
N ILE A 153 -3.57 10.80 -7.13
CA ILE A 153 -4.53 11.82 -7.58
C ILE A 153 -4.16 12.35 -8.96
N GLY A 154 -2.87 12.58 -9.23
CA GLY A 154 -2.39 13.02 -10.54
C GLY A 154 -2.61 12.02 -11.67
N TYR A 155 -2.62 10.71 -11.36
CA TYR A 155 -2.81 9.65 -12.36
C TYR A 155 -4.27 9.33 -12.67
N LEU A 156 -5.20 9.52 -11.72
CA LEU A 156 -6.62 9.19 -11.92
C LEU A 156 -7.24 9.84 -13.17
N PRO A 157 -7.07 11.15 -13.45
CA PRO A 157 -7.63 11.78 -14.64
C PRO A 157 -7.12 11.15 -15.94
N VAL A 158 -5.84 10.78 -15.99
CA VAL A 158 -5.20 10.18 -17.17
C VAL A 158 -5.80 8.81 -17.47
N LEU A 159 -6.08 8.01 -16.44
CA LEU A 159 -6.69 6.69 -16.58
C LEU A 159 -8.14 6.80 -17.11
N TYR A 160 -8.95 7.70 -16.56
CA TYR A 160 -10.34 7.87 -17.02
C TYR A 160 -10.45 8.38 -18.46
N GLN A 161 -9.54 9.26 -18.89
CA GLN A 161 -9.51 9.75 -20.27
C GLN A 161 -9.26 8.63 -21.29
N LEU A 162 -8.51 7.58 -20.93
CA LEU A 162 -8.27 6.42 -21.81
C LEU A 162 -9.49 5.51 -21.95
N PHE A 163 -10.30 5.38 -20.90
CA PHE A 163 -11.56 4.63 -20.96
C PHE A 163 -12.63 5.39 -21.76
N SER A 164 -12.77 6.70 -21.53
CA SER A 164 -13.71 7.54 -22.27
C SER A 164 -13.47 7.52 -23.79
N ARG A 165 -12.20 7.48 -24.24
CA ARG A 165 -11.86 7.35 -25.66
C ARG A 165 -12.23 6.00 -26.28
N ARG A 166 -12.31 4.93 -25.48
CA ARG A 166 -12.71 3.60 -25.97
C ARG A 166 -14.21 3.43 -26.05
N GLU A 167 -14.97 4.14 -25.22
CA GLU A 167 -16.44 4.11 -25.24
C GLU A 167 -17.03 5.05 -26.29
N ALA A 168 -16.26 6.05 -26.75
CA ALA A 168 -16.67 7.01 -27.77
C ALA A 168 -16.35 6.59 -29.22
N ALA A 169 -15.67 5.47 -29.44
CA ALA A 169 -15.27 4.93 -30.74
C ALA A 169 -16.02 3.64 -31.05
#